data_AF-A0A535BUY3-F1
#
_entry.id   AF-A0A535BUY3-F1
#
_cell.length_a   1.000
_cell.length_b   1.000
_cell.length_c   1.000
_cell.angle_alpha   90.00
_cell.angle_beta   90.00
_cell.angle_gamma   90.00
#
_symmetry.space_group_name_H-M   'P 1'
#
loop_
_entity.id
_entity.type
_entity.pdbx_description
1 polymer ?
#
loop_
_entity_poly.entity_id
_entity_poly.type
_entity_poly.pdbx_seq_one_letter_code
_entity_poly.pdbx_strand_id
1 'polypeptide(L)'
;MDEEEARPIEEGETLGQRIRRIRNDRGMSLAKVVRDDFSRAFLNQVEMDKTRPSIRLLRVIAERLGTEVEYLLEGHEAGVERELALEKGRVLVAQGEPRRALLALKPALASFDWPLGSDARVCQAQALLALGRKEQAAAIIAEENKAIELHNDRYRRERIRAVERGRQFQIQGDAVKTHLQLADRAARSGHNHDELEHYRAARILLETAATAPMET
;
A
#
# COMPACT_ATOMS: atom_id res chain seq x y z
N MET A 1 43.01 2.04 12.58
CA MET A 1 42.83 3.00 11.46
C MET A 1 41.97 2.25 10.49
N ASP A 2 40.67 2.54 10.57
CA ASP A 2 39.61 1.66 10.11
C ASP A 2 39.51 1.69 8.59
N GLU A 3 39.88 0.58 7.96
CA GLU A 3 39.48 0.27 6.59
C GLU A 3 38.03 -0.22 6.66
N GLU A 4 37.09 0.73 6.58
CA GLU A 4 35.67 0.42 6.43
C GLU A 4 35.45 -0.13 5.01
N GLU A 5 35.62 -1.43 4.93
CA GLU A 5 35.33 -2.31 3.81
C GLU A 5 33.89 -2.05 3.32
N ALA A 6 33.78 -1.27 2.25
CA ALA A 6 32.51 -1.00 1.57
C ALA A 6 31.94 -2.34 1.06
N ARG A 7 30.97 -2.88 1.79
CA ARG A 7 30.23 -4.08 1.39
C ARG A 7 29.53 -3.83 0.05
N PRO A 8 29.71 -4.68 -0.96
CA PRO A 8 29.00 -4.54 -2.23
C PRO A 8 27.52 -4.88 -2.00
N ILE A 9 26.62 -3.96 -2.35
CA ILE A 9 25.19 -4.25 -2.43
C ILE A 9 24.91 -4.71 -3.87
N GLU A 10 25.04 -6.01 -4.13
CA GLU A 10 24.34 -6.71 -5.25
C GLU A 10 23.01 -7.25 -4.64
N GLU A 11 21.82 -7.25 -5.24
CA GLU A 11 21.37 -7.62 -6.59
C GLU A 11 20.02 -6.93 -6.92
N GLY A 12 20.04 -5.68 -7.41
CA GLY A 12 18.81 -4.99 -7.82
C GLY A 12 19.09 -3.88 -8.84
N GLU A 13 18.16 -3.68 -9.78
CA GLU A 13 18.24 -2.57 -10.75
C GLU A 13 18.32 -1.22 -10.01
N THR A 14 19.36 -0.44 -10.28
CA THR A 14 19.56 0.90 -9.67
C THR A 14 18.48 1.89 -10.14
N LEU A 15 18.34 3.04 -9.45
CA LEU A 15 17.43 4.11 -9.89
C LEU A 15 17.72 4.55 -11.34
N GLY A 16 18.99 4.73 -11.71
CA GLY A 16 19.38 5.14 -13.05
C GLY A 16 19.02 4.08 -14.10
N GLN A 17 19.36 2.82 -13.82
CA GLN A 17 19.03 1.70 -14.70
C GLN A 17 17.50 1.56 -14.90
N ARG A 18 16.72 1.79 -13.84
CA ARG A 18 15.25 1.75 -13.85
C ARG A 18 14.61 2.83 -14.67
N ILE A 19 15.06 4.07 -14.49
CA ILE A 19 14.64 5.21 -15.32
C ILE A 19 14.90 4.88 -16.79
N ARG A 20 16.10 4.36 -17.11
CA ARG A 20 16.48 3.98 -18.47
C ARG A 20 15.59 2.86 -19.04
N ARG A 21 15.32 1.82 -18.25
CA ARG A 21 14.47 0.69 -18.68
C ARG A 21 13.05 1.16 -18.98
N ILE A 22 12.37 1.83 -18.02
CA ILE A 22 11.01 2.34 -18.24
C ILE A 22 10.94 3.26 -19.47
N ARG A 23 11.95 4.13 -19.63
CA ARG A 23 12.02 5.02 -20.80
C ARG A 23 12.11 4.23 -22.10
N ASN A 24 12.95 3.20 -22.15
CA ASN A 24 13.13 2.37 -23.35
C ASN A 24 11.91 1.49 -23.65
N ASP A 25 11.32 0.87 -22.63
CA ASP A 25 10.11 0.03 -22.74
C ASP A 25 8.93 0.84 -23.33
N ARG A 26 8.91 2.15 -23.06
CA ARG A 26 7.91 3.10 -23.60
C ARG A 26 8.32 3.79 -24.89
N GLY A 27 9.44 3.40 -25.50
CA GLY A 27 9.95 3.99 -26.75
C GLY A 27 10.26 5.50 -26.63
N MET A 28 10.53 6.00 -25.43
CA MET A 28 10.77 7.42 -25.20
C MET A 28 12.25 7.78 -25.43
N SER A 29 12.52 8.87 -26.14
CA SER A 29 13.86 9.44 -26.21
C SER A 29 14.19 10.25 -24.96
N LEU A 30 15.47 10.48 -24.67
CA LEU A 30 15.89 11.40 -23.60
C LEU A 30 15.21 12.78 -23.76
N ALA A 31 15.14 13.30 -24.99
CA ALA A 31 14.49 14.58 -25.31
C ALA A 31 13.01 14.61 -24.89
N LYS A 32 12.30 13.48 -25.07
CA LYS A 32 10.88 13.34 -24.69
C LYS A 32 10.67 13.46 -23.17
N VAL A 33 11.63 12.96 -22.39
CA VAL A 33 11.57 12.93 -20.91
C VAL A 33 12.09 14.23 -20.30
N VAL A 34 13.09 14.90 -20.89
CA VAL A 34 13.65 16.14 -20.30
C VAL A 34 12.84 17.41 -20.59
N ARG A 35 12.25 17.51 -21.79
CA ARG A 35 11.61 18.74 -22.30
C ARG A 35 12.45 19.98 -21.94
N ASP A 36 11.90 20.93 -21.19
CA ASP A 36 12.57 22.20 -20.84
C ASP A 36 13.05 22.28 -19.37
N ASP A 37 12.82 21.25 -18.55
CA ASP A 37 13.14 21.32 -17.11
C ASP A 37 14.61 21.02 -16.78
N PHE A 38 15.28 20.23 -17.62
CA PHE A 38 16.69 19.83 -17.43
C PHE A 38 17.33 19.37 -18.73
N SER A 39 18.64 19.17 -18.73
CA SER A 39 19.38 18.82 -19.95
C SER A 39 19.33 17.32 -20.26
N ARG A 40 19.42 16.96 -21.55
CA ARG A 40 19.60 15.57 -22.00
C ARG A 40 20.83 14.91 -21.38
N ALA A 41 21.91 15.69 -21.23
CA ALA A 41 23.16 15.23 -20.63
C ALA A 41 22.96 14.87 -19.15
N PHE A 42 22.19 15.67 -18.41
CA PHE A 42 21.84 15.39 -17.03
C PHE A 42 21.05 14.08 -16.90
N LEU A 43 19.97 13.89 -17.70
CA LEU A 43 19.20 12.64 -17.64
C LEU A 43 20.07 11.42 -17.98
N ASN A 44 20.96 11.54 -18.96
CA ASN A 44 21.90 10.47 -19.30
C ASN A 44 22.88 10.16 -18.14
N GLN A 45 23.35 11.18 -17.42
CA GLN A 45 24.18 10.98 -16.22
C GLN A 45 23.40 10.29 -15.10
N VAL A 46 22.12 10.64 -14.90
CA VAL A 46 21.22 9.95 -13.97
C VAL A 46 21.03 8.49 -14.36
N GLU A 47 20.73 8.21 -15.64
CA GLU A 47 20.54 6.84 -16.15
C GLU A 47 21.79 5.96 -16.09
N MET A 48 22.97 6.56 -15.92
CA MET A 48 24.26 5.89 -15.74
C MET A 48 24.71 5.88 -14.27
N ASP A 49 23.84 6.26 -13.33
CA ASP A 49 24.11 6.39 -11.89
C ASP A 49 25.29 7.34 -11.54
N LYS A 50 25.66 8.23 -12.47
CA LYS A 50 26.75 9.20 -12.28
C LYS A 50 26.32 10.43 -11.48
N THR A 51 25.03 10.68 -11.37
CA THR A 51 24.48 11.85 -10.66
C THR A 51 23.11 11.50 -10.10
N ARG A 52 22.84 11.92 -8.86
CA ARG A 52 21.54 11.76 -8.22
C ARG A 52 20.65 12.98 -8.49
N PRO A 53 19.41 12.79 -8.99
CA PRO A 53 18.47 13.89 -9.14
C PRO A 53 17.92 14.32 -7.77
N SER A 54 17.49 15.58 -7.68
CA SER A 54 16.70 16.03 -6.53
C SER A 54 15.30 15.41 -6.56
N ILE A 55 14.62 15.34 -5.42
CA ILE A 55 13.24 14.83 -5.32
C ILE A 55 12.28 15.58 -6.24
N ARG A 56 12.44 16.91 -6.37
CA ARG A 56 11.64 17.72 -7.30
C ARG A 56 11.79 17.24 -8.74
N LEU A 57 13.03 16.97 -9.16
CA LEU A 57 13.31 16.54 -10.53
C LEU A 57 12.88 15.09 -10.76
N LEU A 58 13.02 14.25 -9.74
CA LEU A 58 12.56 12.87 -9.77
C LEU A 58 11.04 12.77 -9.94
N ARG A 59 10.26 13.68 -9.32
CA ARG A 59 8.81 13.81 -9.56
C ARG A 59 8.48 14.09 -11.03
N VAL A 60 9.20 15.02 -11.65
CA VAL A 60 9.02 15.36 -13.09
C VAL A 60 9.37 14.16 -13.98
N ILE A 61 10.45 13.44 -13.66
CA ILE A 61 10.83 12.23 -14.38
C ILE A 61 9.73 11.16 -14.24
N ALA A 62 9.26 10.90 -13.03
CA ALA A 62 8.24 9.90 -12.74
C ALA A 62 6.93 10.19 -13.48
N GLU A 63 6.45 11.43 -13.42
CA GLU A 63 5.23 11.87 -14.13
C GLU A 63 5.34 11.62 -15.65
N ARG A 64 6.47 11.98 -16.26
CA ARG A 64 6.68 11.82 -17.71
C ARG A 64 6.86 10.38 -18.14
N LEU A 65 7.50 9.59 -17.29
CA LEU A 65 7.61 8.16 -17.44
C LEU A 65 6.35 7.45 -16.98
N GLY A 66 5.27 8.16 -16.60
CA GLY A 66 4.00 7.62 -16.11
C GLY A 66 4.18 6.51 -15.07
N THR A 67 5.00 6.77 -14.07
CA THR A 67 5.26 5.91 -12.92
C THR A 67 5.32 6.76 -11.64
N GLU A 68 5.57 6.14 -10.49
CA GLU A 68 5.66 6.82 -9.20
C GLU A 68 7.11 7.03 -8.75
N VAL A 69 7.33 8.08 -7.95
CA VAL A 69 8.65 8.36 -7.37
C VAL A 69 9.14 7.21 -6.52
N GLU A 70 8.27 6.62 -5.71
CA GLU A 70 8.54 5.43 -4.90
C GLU A 70 9.04 4.27 -5.75
N TYR A 71 8.41 4.00 -6.90
CA TYR A 71 8.85 2.93 -7.81
C TYR A 71 10.26 3.21 -8.35
N LEU A 72 10.58 4.46 -8.67
CA LEU A 72 11.91 4.83 -9.15
C LEU A 72 13.00 4.69 -8.07
N LEU A 73 12.65 4.94 -6.81
CA LEU A 73 13.57 4.88 -5.66
C LEU A 73 13.78 3.45 -5.15
N GLU A 74 12.69 2.71 -4.94
CA GLU A 74 12.69 1.44 -4.24
C GLU A 74 12.79 0.25 -5.19
N GLY A 75 12.34 0.44 -6.43
CA GLY A 75 12.56 -0.53 -7.48
C GLY A 75 11.68 -1.77 -7.49
N HIS A 76 10.68 -1.73 -6.65
CA HIS A 76 9.47 -2.51 -6.73
C HIS A 76 8.32 -1.51 -6.56
N GLU A 77 7.12 -1.84 -7.03
CA GLU A 77 5.93 -1.07 -6.63
C GLU A 77 5.70 -1.40 -5.16
N ALA A 78 6.48 -0.79 -4.28
CA ALA A 78 6.51 -1.13 -2.88
C ALA A 78 5.15 -0.88 -2.22
N GLY A 79 4.40 0.11 -2.73
CA GLY A 79 2.99 0.26 -2.45
C GLY A 79 2.21 -1.01 -2.79
N VAL A 80 2.23 -1.46 -4.05
CA VAL A 80 1.43 -2.62 -4.50
C VAL A 80 1.83 -3.92 -3.80
N GLU A 81 3.11 -4.19 -3.56
CA GLU A 81 3.51 -5.40 -2.83
C GLU A 81 3.03 -5.38 -1.37
N ARG A 82 3.17 -4.23 -0.68
CA ARG A 82 2.71 -4.06 0.70
C ARG A 82 1.18 -4.09 0.78
N GLU A 83 0.48 -3.48 -0.18
CA GLU A 83 -0.98 -3.55 -0.31
C GLU A 83 -1.44 -4.99 -0.54
N LEU A 84 -0.77 -5.71 -1.45
CA LEU A 84 -1.06 -7.12 -1.70
C LEU A 84 -0.82 -7.98 -0.46
N ALA A 85 0.25 -7.70 0.29
CA ALA A 85 0.54 -8.37 1.56
C ALA A 85 -0.56 -8.12 2.61
N LEU A 86 -1.05 -6.89 2.71
CA LEU A 86 -2.17 -6.52 3.58
C LEU A 86 -3.45 -7.29 3.19
N GLU A 87 -3.84 -7.26 1.92
CA GLU A 87 -5.05 -7.91 1.45
C GLU A 87 -4.98 -9.44 1.58
N LYS A 88 -3.84 -10.05 1.24
CA LYS A 88 -3.59 -11.48 1.50
C LYS A 88 -3.73 -11.81 2.99
N GLY A 89 -3.18 -10.97 3.87
CA GLY A 89 -3.31 -11.11 5.32
C GLY A 89 -4.77 -11.08 5.79
N ARG A 90 -5.55 -10.10 5.33
CA ARG A 90 -6.97 -9.94 5.65
C ARG A 90 -7.79 -11.15 5.22
N VAL A 91 -7.58 -11.64 4.00
CA VAL A 91 -8.24 -12.86 3.49
C VAL A 91 -7.90 -14.09 4.33
N LEU A 92 -6.62 -14.30 4.66
CA LEU A 92 -6.19 -15.44 5.47
C LEU A 92 -6.76 -15.39 6.90
N VAL A 93 -6.88 -14.20 7.50
CA VAL A 93 -7.58 -14.05 8.79
C VAL A 93 -9.06 -14.42 8.66
N ALA A 94 -9.73 -13.96 7.60
CA ALA A 94 -11.14 -14.27 7.36
C ALA A 94 -11.38 -15.77 7.14
N GLN A 95 -10.43 -16.46 6.50
CA GLN A 95 -10.45 -17.92 6.30
C GLN A 95 -10.10 -18.73 7.55
N GLY A 96 -9.77 -18.10 8.67
CA GLY A 96 -9.38 -18.79 9.89
C GLY A 96 -7.95 -19.36 9.86
N GLU A 97 -7.07 -18.79 9.03
CA GLU A 97 -5.67 -19.20 8.89
C GLU A 97 -4.67 -18.17 9.49
N PRO A 98 -4.77 -17.83 10.79
CA PRO A 98 -4.04 -16.71 11.37
C PRO A 98 -2.51 -16.87 11.33
N ARG A 99 -1.98 -18.10 11.36
CA ARG A 99 -0.53 -18.33 11.22
C ARG A 99 -0.01 -17.94 9.85
N ARG A 100 -0.75 -18.29 8.78
CA ARG A 100 -0.41 -17.92 7.41
C ARG A 100 -0.59 -16.42 7.20
N ALA A 101 -1.63 -15.82 7.79
CA ALA A 101 -1.82 -14.38 7.76
C ALA A 101 -0.61 -13.61 8.32
N LEU A 102 -0.09 -14.01 9.48
CA LEU A 102 1.09 -13.37 10.08
C LEU A 102 2.33 -13.44 9.18
N LEU A 103 2.51 -14.52 8.42
CA LEU A 103 3.60 -14.63 7.45
C LEU A 103 3.38 -13.72 6.25
N ALA A 104 2.16 -13.69 5.71
CA ALA A 104 1.80 -12.87 4.56
C ALA A 104 1.89 -11.36 4.84
N LEU A 105 1.62 -10.94 6.08
CA LEU A 105 1.63 -9.54 6.49
C LEU A 105 3.03 -8.92 6.63
N LYS A 106 4.11 -9.72 6.63
CA LYS A 106 5.48 -9.21 6.89
C LYS A 106 5.88 -7.99 6.05
N PRO A 107 5.65 -7.96 4.72
CA PRO A 107 5.98 -6.78 3.90
C PRO A 107 5.18 -5.55 4.32
N ALA A 108 3.88 -5.71 4.59
CA ALA A 108 2.99 -4.61 4.97
C ALA A 108 3.32 -4.05 6.36
N LEU A 109 3.75 -4.90 7.30
CA LEU A 109 4.12 -4.50 8.67
C LEU A 109 5.37 -3.61 8.73
N ALA A 110 6.24 -3.69 7.71
CA ALA A 110 7.40 -2.82 7.59
C ALA A 110 7.04 -1.40 7.10
N SER A 111 5.79 -1.17 6.67
CA SER A 111 5.34 0.15 6.24
C SER A 111 5.06 1.08 7.44
N PHE A 112 5.52 2.32 7.30
CA PHE A 112 5.11 3.44 8.14
C PHE A 112 4.03 4.30 7.47
N ASP A 113 3.62 3.93 6.26
CA ASP A 113 2.66 4.70 5.48
C ASP A 113 1.29 4.62 6.14
N TRP A 114 0.66 5.79 6.29
CA TRP A 114 -0.73 5.86 6.65
C TRP A 114 -1.60 5.76 5.38
N PRO A 115 -2.62 4.89 5.33
CA PRO A 115 -3.09 4.02 6.42
C PRO A 115 -2.51 2.60 6.41
N LEU A 116 -1.77 2.21 5.37
CA LEU A 116 -1.38 0.82 5.11
C LEU A 116 -0.74 0.11 6.30
N GLY A 117 0.28 0.72 6.91
CA GLY A 117 1.00 0.15 8.04
C GLY A 117 0.10 -0.05 9.27
N SER A 118 -0.82 0.90 9.50
CA SER A 118 -1.80 0.80 10.59
C SER A 118 -2.77 -0.35 10.35
N ASP A 119 -3.32 -0.43 9.15
CA ASP A 119 -4.23 -1.49 8.75
C ASP A 119 -3.57 -2.89 8.83
N ALA A 120 -2.28 -3.00 8.50
CA ALA A 120 -1.50 -4.22 8.64
C ALA A 120 -1.31 -4.62 10.11
N ARG A 121 -1.01 -3.67 11.00
CA ARG A 121 -0.88 -3.91 12.44
C ARG A 121 -2.21 -4.28 13.09
N VAL A 122 -3.31 -3.65 12.69
CA VAL A 122 -4.66 -4.06 13.13
C VAL A 122 -5.00 -5.48 12.67
N CYS A 123 -4.68 -5.83 11.41
CA CYS A 123 -4.85 -7.19 10.89
C CYS A 123 -3.97 -8.21 11.64
N GLN A 124 -2.75 -7.84 12.00
CA GLN A 124 -1.85 -8.65 12.82
C GLN A 124 -2.44 -8.88 14.22
N ALA A 125 -2.97 -7.85 14.88
CA ALA A 125 -3.61 -7.98 16.18
C ALA A 125 -4.81 -8.95 16.12
N GLN A 126 -5.61 -8.87 15.05
CA GLN A 126 -6.71 -9.80 14.83
C GLN A 126 -6.24 -11.26 14.69
N ALA A 127 -5.17 -11.51 13.93
CA ALA A 127 -4.57 -12.83 13.81
C ALA A 127 -4.00 -13.34 15.16
N LEU A 128 -3.39 -12.46 15.96
CA LEU A 128 -2.86 -12.78 17.28
C LEU A 128 -3.98 -13.15 18.27
N LEU A 129 -5.11 -12.43 18.24
CA LEU A 129 -6.30 -12.77 19.04
C LEU A 129 -6.84 -14.16 18.67
N ALA A 130 -6.94 -14.48 17.38
CA ALA A 130 -7.37 -15.79 16.90
C ALA A 130 -6.41 -16.92 17.35
N LEU A 131 -5.13 -16.61 17.58
CA LEU A 131 -4.14 -17.54 18.14
C LEU A 131 -4.08 -17.56 19.67
N GLY A 132 -4.95 -16.81 20.37
CA GLY A 132 -4.96 -16.71 21.82
C GLY A 132 -3.84 -15.84 22.41
N ARG A 133 -3.05 -15.14 21.58
CA ARG A 133 -1.94 -14.27 22.01
C ARG A 133 -2.44 -12.88 22.40
N LYS A 134 -3.29 -12.83 23.44
CA LYS A 134 -4.06 -11.64 23.83
C LYS A 134 -3.20 -10.45 24.23
N GLU A 135 -2.11 -10.66 24.97
CA GLU A 135 -1.24 -9.57 25.43
C GLU A 135 -0.53 -8.86 24.27
N GLN A 136 0.01 -9.62 23.32
CA GLN A 136 0.66 -9.07 22.13
C GLN A 136 -0.33 -8.29 21.27
N ALA A 137 -1.55 -8.82 21.10
CA ALA A 137 -2.60 -8.12 20.37
C ALA A 137 -3.02 -6.81 21.07
N ALA A 138 -3.18 -6.84 22.40
CA ALA A 138 -3.57 -5.67 23.18
C ALA A 138 -2.53 -4.54 23.09
N ALA A 139 -1.24 -4.87 23.11
CA ALA A 139 -0.17 -3.89 22.93
C ALA A 139 -0.25 -3.19 21.56
N ILE A 140 -0.45 -3.97 20.48
CA ILE A 140 -0.59 -3.42 19.13
C ILE A 140 -1.84 -2.54 19.04
N ILE A 141 -2.97 -3.01 19.54
CA ILE A 141 -4.24 -2.27 19.53
C ILE A 141 -4.11 -0.94 20.26
N ALA A 142 -3.42 -0.91 21.42
CA ALA A 142 -3.24 0.31 22.19
C ALA A 142 -2.44 1.37 21.42
N GLU A 143 -1.37 0.98 20.72
CA GLU A 143 -0.59 1.90 19.89
C GLU A 143 -1.37 2.37 18.65
N GLU A 144 -2.05 1.46 17.96
CA GLU A 144 -2.83 1.81 16.78
C GLU A 144 -4.04 2.69 17.09
N ASN A 145 -4.67 2.54 18.26
CA ASN A 145 -5.72 3.45 18.70
C ASN A 145 -5.23 4.91 18.78
N LYS A 146 -4.02 5.14 19.30
CA LYS A 146 -3.42 6.49 19.38
C LYS A 146 -3.20 7.05 17.98
N ALA A 147 -2.66 6.24 17.06
CA ALA A 147 -2.43 6.64 15.67
C ALA A 147 -3.76 6.98 14.95
N ILE A 148 -4.76 6.10 15.05
CA ILE A 148 -6.09 6.30 14.46
C ILE A 148 -6.79 7.54 15.03
N GLU A 149 -6.62 7.81 16.32
CA GLU A 149 -7.13 9.02 16.95
C GLU A 149 -6.49 10.28 16.38
N LEU A 150 -5.15 10.29 16.23
CA LEU A 150 -4.40 11.41 15.66
C LEU A 150 -4.83 11.74 14.23
N HIS A 151 -5.11 10.72 13.41
CA HIS A 151 -5.58 10.88 12.04
C HIS A 151 -7.09 11.19 11.93
N ASN A 152 -7.82 11.18 13.06
CA ASN A 152 -9.27 11.39 13.12
C ASN A 152 -10.08 10.50 12.17
N ASP A 153 -9.63 9.26 11.96
CA ASP A 153 -10.26 8.33 11.03
C ASP A 153 -11.35 7.52 11.73
N ARG A 154 -12.61 7.89 11.46
CA ARG A 154 -13.77 7.22 12.04
C ARG A 154 -13.90 5.76 11.58
N TYR A 155 -13.64 5.48 10.30
CA TYR A 155 -13.81 4.15 9.74
C TYR A 155 -12.84 3.16 10.40
N ARG A 156 -11.56 3.54 10.50
CA ARG A 156 -10.54 2.71 11.17
C ARG A 156 -10.79 2.58 12.66
N ARG A 157 -11.32 3.62 13.31
CA ARG A 157 -11.75 3.56 14.72
C ARG A 157 -12.86 2.55 14.96
N GLU A 158 -13.82 2.43 14.04
CA GLU A 158 -14.88 1.42 14.13
C GLU A 158 -14.32 0.00 13.91
N ARG A 159 -13.39 -0.17 12.97
CA ARG A 159 -12.71 -1.44 12.70
C ARG A 159 -11.89 -1.94 13.89
N ILE A 160 -11.00 -1.12 14.45
CA ILE A 160 -10.15 -1.54 15.57
C ILE A 160 -10.96 -1.91 16.82
N ARG A 161 -12.08 -1.20 17.08
CA ARG A 161 -13.03 -1.55 18.15
C ARG A 161 -13.73 -2.90 17.94
N ALA A 162 -13.92 -3.33 16.69
CA ALA A 162 -14.44 -4.67 16.42
C ALA A 162 -13.40 -5.73 16.78
N VAL A 163 -12.15 -5.50 16.37
CA VAL A 163 -11.01 -6.37 16.69
C VAL A 163 -10.79 -6.48 18.20
N GLU A 164 -10.82 -5.37 18.94
CA GLU A 164 -10.75 -5.35 20.42
C GLU A 164 -11.76 -6.27 21.09
N ARG A 165 -12.99 -6.31 20.56
CA ARG A 165 -14.07 -7.16 21.08
C ARG A 165 -13.97 -8.62 20.61
N GLY A 166 -12.89 -8.98 19.92
CA GLY A 166 -12.70 -10.30 19.31
C GLY A 166 -13.69 -10.59 18.18
N ARG A 167 -14.28 -9.54 17.57
CA ARG A 167 -15.25 -9.66 16.48
C ARG A 167 -14.59 -9.29 15.16
N GLN A 168 -15.03 -9.93 14.08
CA GLN A 168 -14.72 -9.43 12.75
C GLN A 168 -15.49 -8.13 12.50
N PHE A 169 -14.86 -7.15 11.85
CA PHE A 169 -15.58 -5.99 11.34
C PHE A 169 -16.54 -6.45 10.25
N GLN A 170 -17.82 -6.18 10.43
CA GLN A 170 -18.87 -6.53 9.47
C GLN A 170 -19.65 -5.28 9.11
N ILE A 171 -19.93 -5.14 7.83
CA ILE A 171 -20.86 -4.13 7.32
C ILE A 171 -22.28 -4.66 7.53
N GLN A 172 -23.08 -3.91 8.28
CA GLN A 172 -24.47 -4.24 8.54
C GLN A 172 -25.38 -3.65 7.47
N GLY A 173 -26.45 -4.36 7.11
CA GLY A 173 -27.45 -3.92 6.15
C GLY A 173 -27.04 -4.18 4.70
N ASP A 174 -27.45 -3.29 3.80
CA ASP A 174 -27.09 -3.37 2.38
C ASP A 174 -25.61 -3.02 2.20
N ALA A 175 -24.79 -4.04 1.95
CA ALA A 175 -23.35 -3.91 1.81
C ALA A 175 -22.94 -3.03 0.62
N VAL A 176 -23.66 -3.12 -0.51
CA VAL A 176 -23.39 -2.29 -1.69
C VAL A 176 -23.65 -0.84 -1.35
N LYS A 177 -24.84 -0.53 -0.81
CA LYS A 177 -25.20 0.83 -0.40
C LYS A 177 -24.24 1.39 0.62
N THR A 178 -23.82 0.59 1.59
CA THR A 178 -22.89 1.02 2.63
C THR A 178 -21.51 1.34 2.07
N HIS A 179 -20.96 0.49 1.18
CA HIS A 179 -19.69 0.78 0.53
C HIS A 179 -19.76 2.05 -0.34
N LEU A 180 -20.84 2.27 -1.10
CA LEU A 180 -21.00 3.50 -1.88
C LEU A 180 -21.05 4.75 -0.97
N GLN A 181 -21.76 4.69 0.16
CA GLN A 181 -21.79 5.80 1.14
C GLN A 181 -20.41 6.07 1.77
N LEU A 182 -19.62 5.01 2.00
CA LEU A 182 -18.26 5.15 2.51
C LEU A 182 -17.32 5.73 1.44
N ALA A 183 -17.47 5.34 0.17
CA ALA A 183 -16.74 5.92 -0.95
C ALA A 183 -17.02 7.43 -1.09
N ASP A 184 -18.29 7.84 -1.07
CA ASP A 184 -18.68 9.25 -1.10
C ASP A 184 -18.09 10.07 0.06
N ARG A 185 -17.97 9.45 1.25
CA ARG A 185 -17.37 10.09 2.42
C ARG A 185 -15.85 10.21 2.25
N ALA A 186 -15.18 9.15 1.78
CA ALA A 186 -13.76 9.17 1.49
C ALA A 186 -13.41 10.24 0.44
N ALA A 187 -14.20 10.35 -0.63
CA ALA A 187 -14.06 11.38 -1.66
C ALA A 187 -14.11 12.80 -1.09
N ARG A 188 -15.11 13.10 -0.25
CA ARG A 188 -15.24 14.41 0.43
C ARG A 188 -14.08 14.74 1.36
N SER A 189 -13.41 13.72 1.90
CA SER A 189 -12.25 13.87 2.78
C SER A 189 -10.91 13.82 2.03
N GLY A 190 -10.90 13.62 0.70
CA GLY A 190 -9.69 13.50 -0.11
C GLY A 190 -8.91 12.19 0.08
N HIS A 191 -9.56 11.15 0.63
CA HIS A 191 -8.94 9.84 0.86
C HIS A 191 -9.12 8.92 -0.36
N ASN A 192 -8.41 9.22 -1.45
CA ASN A 192 -8.58 8.55 -2.75
C ASN A 192 -8.38 7.02 -2.69
N HIS A 193 -7.51 6.53 -1.80
CA HIS A 193 -7.27 5.09 -1.61
C HIS A 193 -8.49 4.38 -1.00
N ASP A 194 -9.05 4.94 0.07
CA ASP A 194 -10.27 4.41 0.71
C ASP A 194 -11.48 4.50 -0.22
N GLU A 195 -11.58 5.58 -1.01
CA GLU A 195 -12.60 5.74 -2.03
C GLU A 195 -12.53 4.61 -3.07
N LEU A 196 -11.33 4.35 -3.61
CA LEU A 196 -11.09 3.27 -4.57
C LEU A 196 -11.41 1.88 -3.98
N GLU A 197 -11.00 1.61 -2.74
CA GLU A 197 -11.29 0.35 -2.04
C GLU A 197 -12.80 0.09 -1.98
N HIS A 198 -13.58 1.10 -1.58
CA HIS A 198 -15.02 0.96 -1.45
C HIS A 198 -15.75 0.82 -2.78
N TYR A 199 -15.32 1.52 -3.84
CA TYR A 199 -15.87 1.28 -5.17
C TYR A 199 -15.56 -0.13 -5.69
N ARG A 200 -14.35 -0.64 -5.47
CA ARG A 200 -13.99 -2.03 -5.84
C ARG A 200 -14.88 -3.03 -5.10
N ALA A 201 -15.06 -2.85 -3.79
CA ALA A 201 -15.91 -3.73 -2.99
C ALA A 201 -17.38 -3.71 -3.47
N ALA A 202 -17.95 -2.52 -3.70
CA ALA A 202 -19.31 -2.38 -4.22
C ALA A 202 -19.48 -3.07 -5.58
N ARG A 203 -18.52 -2.90 -6.51
CA ARG A 203 -18.53 -3.57 -7.82
C ARG A 203 -18.54 -5.10 -7.67
N ILE A 204 -17.64 -5.66 -6.88
CA ILE A 204 -17.55 -7.12 -6.67
C ILE A 204 -18.85 -7.66 -6.08
N LEU A 205 -19.45 -6.98 -5.10
CA LEU A 205 -20.72 -7.39 -4.50
C LEU A 205 -21.88 -7.37 -5.50
N LEU A 206 -21.90 -6.41 -6.42
CA LEU A 206 -22.89 -6.35 -7.50
C LEU A 206 -22.70 -7.49 -8.52
N GLU A 207 -21.45 -7.81 -8.88
CA GLU A 207 -21.11 -8.91 -9.80
C GLU A 207 -21.51 -10.28 -9.23
N THR A 208 -21.33 -10.50 -7.94
CA THR A 208 -21.69 -11.76 -7.27
C THR A 208 -23.18 -11.86 -6.97
N ALA A 209 -23.87 -10.73 -6.70
CA ALA A 209 -25.31 -10.72 -6.52
C ALA A 209 -26.06 -11.06 -7.82
N ALA A 210 -25.52 -10.67 -8.99
CA ALA A 210 -26.11 -10.95 -10.29
C ALA A 210 -26.07 -12.44 -10.70
N THR A 211 -25.27 -13.27 -10.00
CA THR A 211 -25.07 -14.69 -10.32
C THR A 211 -25.75 -15.66 -9.35
N ALA A 212 -26.44 -15.18 -8.30
CA ALA A 212 -27.23 -16.07 -7.44
C ALA A 212 -28.43 -16.64 -8.22
N PRO A 213 -28.57 -17.98 -8.35
CA PRO A 213 -29.76 -18.54 -8.97
C PRO A 213 -30.98 -18.15 -8.12
N MET A 214 -32.01 -17.62 -8.78
CA MET A 214 -33.32 -17.45 -8.17
C MET A 214 -33.79 -18.84 -7.74
N GLU A 215 -33.73 -19.15 -6.45
CA GLU A 215 -34.34 -20.36 -5.90
C GLU A 215 -35.85 -20.29 -6.18
N THR A 216 -36.31 -21.16 -7.08
CA THR A 216 -37.72 -21.44 -7.38
C THR A 216 -38.32 -22.39 -6.37
#